data_AF-A0A7J6U3B1-F1
#
_entry.id   AF-A0A7J6U3B1-F1
#
_cell.length_a   1.000
_cell.length_b   1.000
_cell.length_c   1.000
_cell.angle_alpha   90.00
_cell.angle_beta   90.00
_cell.angle_gamma   90.00
#
_symmetry.space_group_name_H-M   'P 1'
#
loop_
_entity.id
_entity.type
_entity.pdbx_description
1 polymer ?
#
loop_
_entity_poly.entity_id
_entity_poly.type
_entity_poly.pdbx_seq_one_letter_code
_entity_poly.pdbx_strand_id
1 'polypeptide(L)'
;MSVAGGPHWLLQGLQQRLSPAVGRSTLGAACVTAILLLTTCTMLYESVYCMGVYEAYVVAERTRVSIHVMCILAFLSLRWQLPGLCGTSGIIPAGNRIAEMRNLLSRGLELPRVSETMIRAEIITHAWMRGEKWPPALERKPDHDVFTTRLVMLCDIGLCSALAGIFLPFPLSTLSLALCWFAYWVLKRSCGTFLNLQWDQLLLECSALGCALSVPPLRLGAVWSLRMLLFKLVLSSGLCKVLSGCPKWSSLTAMDYHFWTQPLPTIIGYHLNRRLTPRLSRLMVWFTLFVQVFPVPWLLLLPYPLGAVGVWWIVLLMILIAFTGNYGFFNYLTCALALTVPLGGTRRDDPYRLSDIIAICYGLVVGLGVTQPLLYTLDPLHPACHWASSVGHYLRPIAVGSGYGLFARMTTFRMELNFEAEVSPGGPWREIVFKHKPVDPTNPPYFLPIGHMPRLDWRLWFVPLGLMRGAPMPTWVDTFIERMLRHEPCVVDGLLPRQAFDWAAVSRIRVVLWNYTFGNDGWARERLDTLYVASLGPRMGLVCRSPNSPDQPPTPSDSMSSSEEPLIVPLHES
;
A
#
# COMPACT_ATOMS: atom_id res chain seq x y z
N MET A 1 -38.23 -9.73 29.13
CA MET A 1 -37.74 -8.38 28.81
C MET A 1 -36.56 -8.51 27.87
N SER A 2 -36.68 -7.97 26.66
CA SER A 2 -35.77 -8.20 25.52
C SER A 2 -34.43 -7.49 25.70
N VAL A 3 -33.34 -8.27 25.66
CA VAL A 3 -31.97 -7.77 25.50
C VAL A 3 -31.71 -7.64 23.99
N ALA A 4 -32.26 -6.58 23.39
CA ALA A 4 -32.15 -6.30 21.95
C ALA A 4 -31.67 -4.86 21.66
N GLY A 5 -30.83 -4.30 22.54
CA GLY A 5 -30.23 -2.97 22.40
C GLY A 5 -28.71 -3.05 22.21
N GLY A 6 -28.25 -3.70 21.14
CA GLY A 6 -26.84 -3.65 20.72
C GLY A 6 -26.47 -2.28 20.10
N PRO A 7 -25.23 -2.08 19.64
CA PRO A 7 -24.61 -0.78 19.27
C PRO A 7 -25.19 -0.11 17.99
N HIS A 8 -26.41 -0.46 17.62
CA HIS A 8 -27.18 0.13 16.52
C HIS A 8 -27.46 1.62 16.74
N TRP A 9 -27.71 2.04 17.99
CA TRP A 9 -27.97 3.45 18.35
C TRP A 9 -26.71 4.32 18.20
N LEU A 10 -25.53 3.77 18.46
CA LEU A 10 -24.26 4.49 18.42
C LEU A 10 -23.83 4.72 16.96
N LEU A 11 -24.07 3.73 16.09
CA LEU A 11 -23.88 3.83 14.64
C LEU A 11 -24.94 4.71 13.95
N GLN A 12 -26.23 4.58 14.32
CA GLN A 12 -27.28 5.48 13.81
C GLN A 12 -27.11 6.92 14.31
N GLY A 13 -26.68 7.12 15.55
CA GLY A 13 -26.38 8.44 16.11
C GLY A 13 -25.21 9.11 15.40
N LEU A 14 -24.19 8.35 15.02
CA LEU A 14 -23.09 8.84 14.17
C LEU A 14 -23.57 9.13 12.74
N GLN A 15 -24.38 8.25 12.12
CA GLN A 15 -24.90 8.45 10.77
C GLN A 15 -25.89 9.62 10.65
N GLN A 16 -26.81 9.78 11.59
CA GLN A 16 -27.80 10.86 11.59
C GLN A 16 -27.17 12.22 11.91
N ARG A 17 -26.10 12.27 12.72
CA ARG A 17 -25.36 13.52 12.98
C ARG A 17 -24.39 13.91 11.87
N LEU A 18 -24.11 13.02 10.92
CA LEU A 18 -23.14 13.22 9.84
C LEU A 18 -23.78 13.38 8.44
N SER A 19 -25.11 13.55 8.33
CA SER A 19 -25.79 13.92 7.07
C SER A 19 -26.74 15.11 7.28
N PRO A 20 -27.05 15.92 6.24
CA PRO A 20 -26.95 17.37 6.30
C PRO A 20 -28.20 18.03 6.87
N ALA A 21 -28.22 18.23 8.18
CA ALA A 21 -29.25 19.03 8.83
C ALA A 21 -28.65 20.06 9.79
N VAL A 22 -27.61 20.77 9.39
CA VAL A 22 -27.30 22.10 9.95
C VAL A 22 -26.59 22.90 8.85
N GLY A 23 -27.20 24.00 8.41
CA GLY A 23 -26.51 25.03 7.63
C GLY A 23 -25.25 25.43 8.37
N ARG A 24 -24.09 25.12 7.79
CA ARG A 24 -22.78 25.29 8.44
C ARG A 24 -22.53 26.78 8.68
N SER A 25 -22.84 27.27 9.87
CA SER A 25 -22.16 28.44 10.39
C SER A 25 -20.67 28.10 10.45
N THR A 26 -19.85 28.93 9.83
CA THR A 26 -18.38 28.89 9.93
C THR A 26 -17.91 28.81 11.39
N LEU A 27 -18.74 29.32 12.32
CA LEU A 27 -18.56 29.24 13.76
C LEU A 27 -18.51 27.79 14.31
N GLY A 28 -19.45 26.91 13.91
CA GLY A 28 -19.52 25.55 14.47
C GLY A 28 -18.33 24.68 14.05
N ALA A 29 -17.92 24.81 12.80
CA ALA A 29 -16.73 24.15 12.26
C ALA A 29 -15.43 24.68 12.89
N ALA A 30 -15.34 26.00 13.11
CA ALA A 30 -14.22 26.63 13.80
C ALA A 30 -14.12 26.18 15.27
N CYS A 31 -15.24 26.08 15.98
CA CYS A 31 -15.27 25.59 17.37
C CYS A 31 -14.82 24.13 17.48
N VAL A 32 -15.30 23.23 16.60
CA VAL A 32 -14.86 21.82 16.60
C VAL A 32 -13.36 21.71 16.30
N THR A 33 -12.88 22.47 15.32
CA THR A 33 -11.45 22.51 14.96
C THR A 33 -10.61 23.03 16.12
N ALA A 34 -11.05 24.10 16.79
CA ALA A 34 -10.37 24.68 17.95
C ALA A 34 -10.34 23.73 19.15
N ILE A 35 -11.44 23.02 19.43
CA ILE A 35 -11.51 22.01 20.49
C ILE A 35 -10.56 20.85 20.17
N LEU A 36 -10.53 20.35 18.94
CA LEU A 36 -9.61 19.29 18.53
C LEU A 36 -8.16 19.74 18.63
N LEU A 37 -7.85 20.96 18.21
CA LEU A 37 -6.51 21.52 18.31
C LEU A 37 -6.08 21.69 19.78
N LEU A 38 -6.93 22.27 20.61
CA LEU A 38 -6.67 22.48 22.03
C LEU A 38 -6.49 21.15 22.75
N THR A 39 -7.39 20.19 22.51
CA THR A 39 -7.28 18.84 23.07
C THR A 39 -5.99 18.17 22.62
N THR A 40 -5.61 18.31 21.34
CA THR A 40 -4.36 17.75 20.81
C THR A 40 -3.13 18.40 21.48
N CYS A 41 -3.15 19.72 21.68
CA CYS A 41 -2.10 20.45 22.39
C CYS A 41 -2.00 20.00 23.85
N THR A 42 -3.13 19.86 24.55
CA THR A 42 -3.17 19.38 25.94
C THR A 42 -2.67 17.94 26.03
N MET A 43 -3.10 17.04 25.14
CA MET A 43 -2.66 15.64 25.14
C MET A 43 -1.17 15.52 24.79
N LEU A 44 -0.66 16.33 23.88
CA LEU A 44 0.78 16.40 23.61
C LEU A 44 1.53 16.89 24.84
N TYR A 45 1.08 17.99 25.45
CA TYR A 45 1.66 18.55 26.65
C TYR A 45 1.74 17.51 27.78
N GLU A 46 0.61 16.86 28.08
CA GLU A 46 0.51 15.80 29.09
C GLU A 46 1.39 14.60 28.74
N SER A 47 1.51 14.25 27.46
CA SER A 47 2.38 13.15 27.02
C SER A 47 3.87 13.46 27.18
N VAL A 48 4.28 14.73 27.03
CA VAL A 48 5.65 15.19 27.29
C VAL A 48 5.90 15.29 28.79
N TYR A 49 4.90 15.72 29.56
CA TYR A 49 4.97 15.82 31.02
C TYR A 49 5.05 14.44 31.71
N CYS A 50 4.26 13.48 31.23
CA CYS A 50 4.21 12.11 31.75
C CYS A 50 5.31 11.19 31.22
N MET A 51 6.28 11.70 30.43
CA MET A 51 7.37 10.89 29.89
C MET A 51 8.71 11.44 30.37
N GLY A 52 9.29 10.77 31.36
CA GLY A 52 10.65 11.07 31.82
C GLY A 52 11.67 10.97 30.68
N VAL A 53 12.78 11.71 30.77
CA VAL A 53 13.83 11.76 29.73
C VAL A 53 14.38 10.37 29.40
N TYR A 54 14.57 9.53 30.42
CA TYR A 54 15.02 8.15 30.26
C TYR A 54 13.98 7.29 29.53
N GLU A 55 12.72 7.39 29.92
CA GLU A 55 11.61 6.66 29.27
C GLU A 55 11.47 7.07 27.80
N ALA A 56 11.58 8.37 27.50
CA ALA A 56 11.57 8.89 26.14
C ALA A 56 12.73 8.36 25.29
N TYR A 57 13.92 8.24 25.87
CA TYR A 57 15.06 7.63 25.20
C TYR A 57 14.80 6.14 24.91
N VAL A 58 14.32 5.37 25.89
CA VAL A 58 14.01 3.94 25.72
C VAL A 58 12.93 3.72 24.67
N VAL A 59 11.86 4.50 24.70
CA VAL A 59 10.77 4.46 23.71
C VAL A 59 11.28 4.79 22.32
N ALA A 60 12.06 5.87 22.19
CA ALA A 60 12.64 6.28 20.91
C ALA A 60 13.57 5.21 20.35
N GLU A 61 14.43 4.62 21.18
CA GLU A 61 15.38 3.60 20.77
C GLU A 61 14.69 2.30 20.33
N ARG A 62 13.71 1.81 21.11
CA ARG A 62 12.91 0.63 20.74
C ARG A 62 12.15 0.86 19.44
N THR A 63 11.53 2.03 19.28
CA THR A 63 10.81 2.39 18.06
C THR A 63 11.77 2.45 16.87
N ARG A 64 12.92 3.11 17.04
CA ARG A 64 13.96 3.22 16.01
C ARG A 64 14.44 1.85 15.55
N VAL A 65 14.84 0.97 16.48
CA VAL A 65 15.29 -0.39 16.17
C VAL A 65 14.18 -1.16 15.44
N SER A 66 12.94 -1.05 15.90
CA SER A 66 11.81 -1.74 15.25
C SER A 66 11.57 -1.26 13.82
N ILE A 67 11.71 0.05 13.53
CA ILE A 67 11.64 0.58 12.16
C ILE A 67 12.76 -0.01 11.29
N HIS A 68 14.00 -0.14 11.81
CA HIS A 68 15.09 -0.79 11.06
C HIS A 68 14.77 -2.26 10.74
N VAL A 69 14.20 -3.01 11.70
CA VAL A 69 13.76 -4.40 11.45
C VAL A 69 12.70 -4.45 10.35
N MET A 70 11.76 -3.50 10.33
CA MET A 70 10.76 -3.43 9.26
C MET A 70 11.38 -3.06 7.90
N CYS A 71 12.38 -2.17 7.87
CA CYS A 71 13.16 -1.88 6.66
C CYS A 71 13.87 -3.13 6.14
N ILE A 72 14.49 -3.93 7.02
CA ILE A 72 15.13 -5.20 6.65
C ILE A 72 14.14 -6.14 5.98
N LEU A 73 12.98 -6.37 6.60
CA LEU A 73 11.92 -7.22 6.03
C LEU A 73 11.44 -6.69 4.67
N ALA A 74 11.26 -5.38 4.55
CA ALA A 74 10.80 -4.76 3.32
C ALA A 74 11.82 -4.86 2.17
N PHE A 75 13.10 -4.60 2.45
CA PHE A 75 14.17 -4.74 1.45
C PHE A 75 14.38 -6.20 1.07
N LEU A 76 14.47 -7.13 2.04
CA LEU A 76 14.61 -8.57 1.75
C LEU A 76 13.43 -9.11 0.93
N SER A 77 12.21 -8.72 1.29
CA SER A 77 11.02 -9.14 0.54
C SER A 77 11.04 -8.64 -0.90
N LEU A 78 11.55 -7.43 -1.14
CA LEU A 78 11.55 -6.78 -2.45
C LEU A 78 12.70 -7.26 -3.33
N ARG A 79 13.88 -7.47 -2.73
CA ARG A 79 15.15 -7.76 -3.39
C ARG A 79 15.05 -8.83 -4.48
N TRP A 80 14.40 -9.94 -4.19
CA TRP A 80 14.28 -11.08 -5.11
C TRP A 80 13.27 -10.86 -6.25
N GLN A 81 12.34 -9.92 -6.08
CA GLN A 81 11.32 -9.60 -7.08
C GLN A 81 11.76 -8.47 -8.03
N LEU A 82 12.76 -7.66 -7.63
CA LEU A 82 13.17 -6.45 -8.39
C LEU A 82 13.52 -6.71 -9.86
N PRO A 83 14.33 -7.72 -10.22
CA PRO A 83 14.70 -7.95 -11.61
C PRO A 83 13.47 -8.18 -12.52
N GLY A 84 12.54 -9.02 -12.06
CA GLY A 84 11.33 -9.32 -12.82
C GLY A 84 10.30 -8.19 -12.83
N LEU A 85 10.17 -7.43 -11.74
CA LEU A 85 9.16 -6.37 -11.66
C LEU A 85 9.57 -5.12 -12.44
N CYS A 86 10.82 -4.67 -12.26
CA CYS A 86 11.25 -3.33 -12.67
C CYS A 86 12.56 -3.31 -13.46
N GLY A 87 13.24 -4.45 -13.61
CA GLY A 87 14.50 -4.52 -14.35
C GLY A 87 14.35 -4.16 -15.83
N THR A 88 15.47 -4.09 -16.57
CA THR A 88 15.46 -3.75 -18.01
C THR A 88 14.61 -4.71 -18.83
N SER A 89 14.62 -6.01 -18.48
CA SER A 89 13.73 -7.04 -19.04
C SER A 89 12.49 -7.33 -18.18
N GLY A 90 12.23 -6.53 -17.14
CA GLY A 90 11.11 -6.73 -16.24
C GLY A 90 9.76 -6.29 -16.84
N ILE A 91 8.71 -6.42 -16.02
CA ILE A 91 7.32 -6.05 -16.36
C ILE A 91 7.17 -4.54 -16.59
N ILE A 92 7.87 -3.71 -15.82
CA ILE A 92 7.91 -2.26 -16.01
C ILE A 92 9.34 -1.87 -16.38
N PRO A 93 9.73 -2.02 -17.66
CA PRO A 93 11.03 -1.57 -18.11
C PRO A 93 11.06 -0.05 -18.04
N ALA A 94 11.79 0.45 -17.07
CA ALA A 94 11.83 1.86 -16.67
C ALA A 94 12.21 2.82 -17.81
N GLY A 95 12.83 2.29 -18.88
CA GLY A 95 13.24 3.04 -20.04
C GLY A 95 12.14 3.67 -20.89
N ASN A 96 11.00 2.99 -21.01
CA ASN A 96 9.86 3.48 -21.80
C ASN A 96 9.07 4.54 -21.02
N ARG A 97 9.15 4.48 -19.68
CA ARG A 97 8.46 5.39 -18.76
C ARG A 97 8.99 6.82 -18.83
N ILE A 98 10.31 7.02 -19.01
CA ILE A 98 10.89 8.36 -19.12
C ILE A 98 10.33 9.11 -20.33
N ALA A 99 10.19 8.43 -21.47
CA ALA A 99 9.68 9.03 -22.70
C ALA A 99 8.21 9.44 -22.52
N GLU A 100 7.40 8.56 -21.92
CA GLU A 100 6.01 8.84 -21.58
C GLU A 100 5.89 10.02 -20.60
N MET A 101 6.73 10.06 -19.56
CA MET A 101 6.73 11.12 -18.55
C MET A 101 7.24 12.47 -19.06
N ARG A 102 8.25 12.49 -19.95
CA ARG A 102 8.67 13.70 -20.66
C ARG A 102 7.57 14.24 -21.56
N ASN A 103 6.84 13.34 -22.23
CA ASN A 103 5.68 13.71 -23.05
C ASN A 103 4.56 14.32 -22.19
N LEU A 104 4.26 13.73 -21.02
CA LEU A 104 3.30 14.28 -20.06
C LEU A 104 3.70 15.68 -19.57
N LEU A 105 4.97 15.92 -19.25
CA LEU A 105 5.50 17.25 -18.89
C LEU A 105 5.36 18.25 -20.04
N SER A 106 5.70 17.85 -21.27
CA SER A 106 5.60 18.74 -22.44
C SER A 106 4.16 19.12 -22.79
N ARG A 107 3.18 18.30 -22.37
CA ARG A 107 1.74 18.56 -22.62
C ARG A 107 1.09 19.43 -21.55
N GLY A 108 1.80 19.83 -20.50
CA GLY A 108 1.26 20.69 -19.44
C GLY A 108 0.05 20.12 -18.69
N LEU A 109 -0.18 18.80 -18.76
CA LEU A 109 -1.33 18.15 -18.14
C LEU A 109 -1.14 18.08 -16.62
N GLU A 110 -1.85 18.96 -15.89
CA GLU A 110 -2.01 18.85 -14.45
C GLU A 110 -2.91 17.65 -14.13
N LEU A 111 -2.30 16.46 -13.95
CA LEU A 111 -3.04 15.33 -13.42
C LEU A 111 -3.38 15.61 -11.93
N PRO A 112 -4.64 15.44 -11.48
CA PRO A 112 -5.11 15.82 -10.13
C PRO A 112 -4.34 15.18 -8.95
N ARG A 113 -3.45 14.22 -9.23
CA ARG A 113 -2.71 13.42 -8.24
C ARG A 113 -1.20 13.34 -8.49
N VAL A 114 -0.69 13.97 -9.54
CA VAL A 114 0.73 13.91 -9.90
C VAL A 114 1.27 15.34 -10.03
N SER A 115 2.09 15.77 -9.07
CA SER A 115 2.73 17.08 -9.15
C SER A 115 3.89 17.06 -10.15
N GLU A 116 4.19 18.21 -10.74
CA GLU A 116 5.36 18.37 -11.60
C GLU A 116 6.66 17.94 -10.90
N THR A 117 6.77 18.25 -9.60
CA THR A 117 7.89 17.84 -8.75
C THR A 117 8.03 16.32 -8.65
N MET A 118 6.93 15.57 -8.61
CA MET A 118 6.95 14.11 -8.62
C MET A 118 7.47 13.56 -9.94
N ILE A 119 7.04 14.14 -11.07
CA ILE A 119 7.49 13.72 -12.40
C ILE A 119 8.98 14.02 -12.58
N ARG A 120 9.43 15.22 -12.19
CA ARG A 120 10.85 15.61 -12.23
C ARG A 120 11.72 14.68 -11.36
N ALA A 121 11.28 14.38 -10.14
CA ALA A 121 11.98 13.45 -9.25
C ALA A 121 12.09 12.04 -9.85
N GLU A 122 11.03 11.55 -10.48
CA GLU A 122 11.03 10.25 -11.15
C GLU A 122 11.96 10.25 -12.37
N ILE A 123 11.97 11.31 -13.18
CA ILE A 123 12.93 11.44 -14.29
C ILE A 123 14.38 11.47 -13.79
N ILE A 124 14.67 12.23 -12.74
CA ILE A 124 16.02 12.34 -12.17
C ILE A 124 16.50 10.98 -11.65
N THR A 125 15.66 10.29 -10.88
CA THR A 125 15.99 8.95 -10.35
C THR A 125 16.22 7.97 -11.49
N HIS A 126 15.35 7.92 -12.49
CA HIS A 126 15.54 7.04 -13.64
C HIS A 126 16.82 7.35 -14.46
N ALA A 127 17.13 8.62 -14.70
CA ALA A 127 18.35 9.04 -15.39
C ALA A 127 19.62 8.66 -14.59
N TRP A 128 19.57 8.79 -13.26
CA TRP A 128 20.64 8.35 -12.37
C TRP A 128 20.85 6.83 -12.47
N MET A 129 19.76 6.06 -12.42
CA MET A 129 19.79 4.60 -12.51
C MET A 129 20.33 4.11 -13.86
N ARG A 130 20.04 4.81 -14.97
CA ARG A 130 20.61 4.51 -16.30
C ARG A 130 22.08 4.89 -16.48
N GLY A 131 22.62 5.74 -15.60
CA GLY A 131 24.02 6.17 -15.67
C GLY A 131 24.31 7.27 -16.68
N GLU A 132 23.28 7.98 -17.12
CA GLU A 132 23.40 9.15 -17.99
C GLU A 132 24.15 10.31 -17.31
N LYS A 133 24.25 10.31 -15.97
CA LYS A 133 24.85 11.39 -15.15
C LYS A 133 26.14 11.02 -14.39
N TRP A 134 26.68 9.81 -14.56
CA TRP A 134 27.90 9.39 -13.85
C TRP A 134 29.12 9.47 -14.78
N PRO A 135 30.32 9.85 -14.29
CA PRO A 135 31.53 9.87 -15.11
C PRO A 135 31.74 8.54 -15.86
N PRO A 136 32.20 8.58 -17.12
CA PRO A 136 32.48 7.39 -17.89
C PRO A 136 33.69 6.68 -17.28
N ALA A 137 33.46 5.74 -16.36
CA ALA A 137 34.52 4.96 -15.73
C ALA A 137 34.33 3.47 -16.04
N LEU A 138 35.34 2.95 -16.75
CA LEU A 138 35.62 1.57 -17.17
C LEU A 138 34.61 0.94 -18.16
N GLU A 139 35.19 0.38 -19.23
CA GLU A 139 34.58 -0.38 -20.33
C GLU A 139 33.15 -0.87 -20.07
N ARG A 140 32.18 -0.24 -20.75
CA ARG A 140 30.82 -0.78 -20.87
C ARG A 140 30.90 -2.13 -21.58
N LYS A 141 30.79 -3.24 -20.85
CA LYS A 141 30.47 -4.52 -21.46
C LYS A 141 29.07 -4.41 -22.10
N PRO A 142 28.91 -4.70 -23.40
CA PRO A 142 27.65 -4.50 -24.12
C PRO A 142 26.45 -5.25 -23.51
N ASP A 143 26.68 -6.34 -22.78
CA ASP A 143 25.62 -7.21 -22.23
C ASP A 143 25.27 -6.97 -20.75
N HIS A 144 25.86 -5.97 -20.09
CA HIS A 144 25.61 -5.78 -18.66
C HIS A 144 24.35 -4.93 -18.42
N ASP A 145 23.33 -5.50 -17.79
CA ASP A 145 22.13 -4.77 -17.37
C ASP A 145 22.45 -3.85 -16.17
N VAL A 146 23.01 -2.67 -16.49
CA VAL A 146 23.44 -1.65 -15.51
C VAL A 146 22.28 -1.18 -14.65
N PHE A 147 21.09 -1.03 -15.24
CA PHE A 147 19.92 -0.50 -14.54
C PHE A 147 19.42 -1.48 -13.48
N THR A 148 19.21 -2.76 -13.85
CA THR A 148 18.79 -3.79 -12.89
C THR A 148 19.84 -3.98 -11.81
N THR A 149 21.12 -4.02 -12.19
CA THR A 149 22.23 -4.13 -11.23
C THR A 149 22.19 -3.02 -10.19
N ARG A 150 21.96 -1.77 -10.62
CA ARG A 150 21.87 -0.62 -9.70
C ARG A 150 20.62 -0.62 -8.83
N LEU A 151 19.48 -1.11 -9.34
CA LEU A 151 18.27 -1.30 -8.52
C LEU A 151 18.52 -2.28 -7.39
N VAL A 152 19.13 -3.40 -7.73
CA VAL A 152 19.49 -4.46 -6.79
C VAL A 152 20.53 -3.95 -5.79
N MET A 153 21.58 -3.25 -6.25
CA MET A 153 22.58 -2.62 -5.37
C MET A 153 21.97 -1.59 -4.43
N LEU A 154 21.02 -0.76 -4.89
CA LEU A 154 20.36 0.22 -4.03
C LEU A 154 19.51 -0.46 -2.95
N CYS A 155 18.84 -1.56 -3.30
CA CYS A 155 18.13 -2.40 -2.36
C CYS A 155 19.08 -3.01 -1.32
N ASP A 156 20.25 -3.49 -1.76
CA ASP A 156 21.29 -4.04 -0.89
C ASP A 156 21.91 -2.97 0.03
N ILE A 157 22.15 -1.76 -0.47
CA ILE A 157 22.60 -0.62 0.34
C ILE A 157 21.56 -0.31 1.42
N GLY A 158 20.28 -0.26 1.06
CA GLY A 158 19.19 -0.05 2.03
C GLY A 158 19.13 -1.16 3.07
N LEU A 159 19.27 -2.42 2.67
CA LEU A 159 19.31 -3.58 3.56
C LEU A 159 20.50 -3.54 4.53
N CYS A 160 21.70 -3.34 4.02
CA CYS A 160 22.93 -3.23 4.81
C CYS A 160 22.86 -2.04 5.76
N SER A 161 22.34 -0.90 5.29
CA SER A 161 22.10 0.28 6.13
C SER A 161 21.15 -0.04 7.27
N ALA A 162 20.03 -0.73 6.99
CA ALA A 162 19.04 -1.11 7.99
C ALA A 162 19.63 -2.06 9.05
N LEU A 163 20.41 -3.05 8.62
CA LEU A 163 21.12 -3.99 9.50
C LEU A 163 22.13 -3.27 10.40
N ALA A 164 22.98 -2.44 9.82
CA ALA A 164 23.96 -1.66 10.59
C ALA A 164 23.26 -0.72 11.58
N GLY A 165 22.18 -0.07 11.14
CA GLY A 165 21.41 0.88 11.92
C GLY A 165 20.90 0.33 13.24
N ILE A 166 20.60 -0.97 13.36
CA ILE A 166 20.21 -1.60 14.63
C ILE A 166 21.27 -1.36 15.71
N PHE A 167 22.54 -1.49 15.37
CA PHE A 167 23.66 -1.46 16.32
C PHE A 167 24.38 -0.11 16.40
N LEU A 168 24.11 0.81 15.47
CA LEU A 168 24.79 2.10 15.41
C LEU A 168 24.32 3.05 16.53
N PRO A 169 25.24 3.77 17.20
CA PRO A 169 24.89 4.81 18.15
C PRO A 169 24.39 6.09 17.45
N PHE A 170 23.91 7.05 18.23
CA PHE A 170 23.68 8.42 17.75
C PHE A 170 25.01 9.09 17.34
N PRO A 171 25.08 9.86 16.23
CA PRO A 171 24.03 10.16 15.23
C PRO A 171 23.97 9.20 14.04
N LEU A 172 24.84 8.19 13.99
CA LEU A 172 24.96 7.26 12.85
C LEU A 172 23.66 6.49 12.58
N SER A 173 22.88 6.20 13.61
CA SER A 173 21.55 5.59 13.45
C SER A 173 20.53 6.47 12.72
N THR A 174 20.62 7.81 12.82
CA THR A 174 19.80 8.74 12.04
C THR A 174 20.18 8.67 10.56
N LEU A 175 21.48 8.66 10.26
CA LEU A 175 21.96 8.57 8.89
C LEU A 175 21.56 7.24 8.24
N SER A 176 21.58 6.15 9.01
CA SER A 176 21.10 4.85 8.57
C SER A 176 19.60 4.89 8.18
N LEU A 177 18.72 5.45 9.02
CA LEU A 177 17.29 5.60 8.65
C LEU A 177 17.09 6.51 7.45
N ALA A 178 17.85 7.61 7.36
CA ALA A 178 17.77 8.51 6.21
C ALA A 178 18.17 7.81 4.92
N LEU A 179 19.21 6.97 4.97
CA LEU A 179 19.64 6.14 3.83
C LEU A 179 18.61 5.07 3.48
N CYS A 180 18.01 4.40 4.48
CA CYS A 180 16.91 3.46 4.27
C CYS A 180 15.71 4.13 3.61
N TRP A 181 15.29 5.28 4.12
CA TRP A 181 14.21 6.08 3.56
C TRP A 181 14.52 6.49 2.12
N PHE A 182 15.71 7.03 1.87
CA PHE A 182 16.11 7.50 0.53
C PHE A 182 16.17 6.34 -0.46
N ALA A 183 16.81 5.22 -0.11
CA ALA A 183 16.90 4.05 -0.95
C ALA A 183 15.50 3.50 -1.29
N TYR A 184 14.62 3.35 -0.30
CA TYR A 184 13.26 2.86 -0.52
C TYR A 184 12.41 3.85 -1.32
N TRP A 185 12.63 5.15 -1.13
CA TRP A 185 11.94 6.21 -1.87
C TRP A 185 12.31 6.16 -3.36
N VAL A 186 13.60 6.03 -3.68
CA VAL A 186 14.05 5.86 -5.07
C VAL A 186 13.46 4.57 -5.67
N LEU A 187 13.53 3.44 -4.96
CA LEU A 187 12.93 2.18 -5.43
C LEU A 187 11.44 2.32 -5.70
N LYS A 188 10.69 3.00 -4.81
CA LYS A 188 9.26 3.27 -5.00
C LYS A 188 9.00 4.11 -6.25
N ARG A 189 9.83 5.11 -6.52
CA ARG A 189 9.72 5.93 -7.74
C ARG A 189 10.01 5.12 -8.99
N SER A 190 11.02 4.27 -8.97
CA SER A 190 11.39 3.41 -10.10
C SER A 190 10.34 2.33 -10.39
N CYS A 191 9.84 1.66 -9.35
CA CYS A 191 8.93 0.52 -9.49
C CYS A 191 7.44 0.89 -9.47
N GLY A 192 7.10 2.12 -9.08
CA GLY A 192 5.77 2.74 -9.12
C GLY A 192 4.62 1.80 -8.78
N THR A 193 4.00 1.23 -9.81
CA THR A 193 2.85 0.31 -9.77
C THR A 193 2.95 -0.76 -8.67
N PHE A 194 4.14 -1.34 -8.45
CA PHE A 194 4.33 -2.43 -7.48
C PHE A 194 4.66 -1.94 -6.06
N LEU A 195 5.13 -0.70 -5.88
CA LEU A 195 5.52 -0.11 -4.59
C LEU A 195 4.59 1.04 -4.14
N ASN A 196 3.37 1.07 -4.70
CA ASN A 196 2.33 2.04 -4.33
C ASN A 196 1.28 1.45 -3.38
N LEU A 197 1.67 0.49 -2.55
CA LEU A 197 0.78 -0.16 -1.57
C LEU A 197 0.89 0.55 -0.21
N GLN A 198 -0.11 0.38 0.67
CA GLN A 198 -0.21 1.19 1.90
C GLN A 198 0.96 0.95 2.88
N TRP A 199 1.53 -0.25 2.92
CA TRP A 199 2.72 -0.53 3.74
C TRP A 199 3.98 0.14 3.20
N ASP A 200 4.12 0.35 1.90
CA ASP A 200 5.26 1.08 1.33
C ASP A 200 5.21 2.55 1.72
N GLN A 201 4.00 3.11 1.71
CA GLN A 201 3.73 4.48 2.17
C GLN A 201 4.01 4.61 3.66
N LEU A 202 3.51 3.66 4.46
CA LEU A 202 3.72 3.67 5.91
C LEU A 202 5.20 3.53 6.27
N LEU A 203 5.96 2.66 5.60
CA LEU A 203 7.39 2.48 5.85
C LEU A 203 8.19 3.76 5.56
N LEU A 204 7.86 4.46 4.48
CA LEU A 204 8.49 5.73 4.13
C LEU A 204 8.15 6.83 5.13
N GLU A 205 6.88 6.93 5.56
CA GLU A 205 6.49 7.86 6.63
C GLU A 205 7.22 7.55 7.94
N CYS A 206 7.27 6.27 8.34
CA CYS A 206 7.96 5.84 9.56
C CYS A 206 9.47 6.14 9.50
N SER A 207 10.12 5.84 8.37
CA SER A 207 11.56 6.05 8.21
C SER A 207 11.91 7.52 8.18
N ALA A 208 11.13 8.35 7.48
CA ALA A 208 11.33 9.80 7.41
C ALA A 208 11.19 10.47 8.79
N LEU A 209 10.10 10.18 9.51
CA LEU A 209 9.85 10.69 10.86
C LEU A 209 10.85 10.11 11.87
N GLY A 210 11.23 8.85 11.68
CA GLY A 210 12.18 8.11 12.52
C GLY A 210 13.59 8.70 12.54
N CYS A 211 14.00 9.42 11.49
CA CYS A 211 15.30 10.12 11.47
C CYS A 211 15.49 11.06 12.68
N ALA A 212 14.41 11.68 13.16
CA ALA A 212 14.45 12.59 14.30
C ALA A 212 14.44 11.90 15.68
N LEU A 213 14.23 10.57 15.75
CA LEU A 213 14.21 9.82 17.03
C LEU A 213 15.56 9.86 17.76
N SER A 214 16.66 9.81 17.01
CA SER A 214 17.98 9.86 17.65
C SER A 214 18.43 11.29 17.94
N VAL A 215 17.79 12.32 17.38
CA VAL A 215 18.17 13.75 17.53
C VAL A 215 17.63 14.29 18.87
N PRO A 216 18.47 14.58 19.88
CA PRO A 216 18.02 14.89 21.23
C PRO A 216 16.95 16.00 21.35
N PRO A 217 17.09 17.19 20.71
CA PRO A 217 16.08 18.24 20.82
C PRO A 217 14.76 17.91 20.08
N LEU A 218 14.75 16.93 19.18
CA LEU A 218 13.58 16.57 18.36
C LEU A 218 12.94 15.25 18.80
N ARG A 219 13.65 14.44 19.59
CA ARG A 219 13.29 13.05 19.93
C ARG A 219 11.86 12.89 20.42
N LEU A 220 11.47 13.68 21.42
CA LEU A 220 10.13 13.63 22.01
C LEU A 220 9.06 14.00 20.96
N GLY A 221 9.31 15.03 20.18
CA GLY A 221 8.43 15.44 19.09
C GLY A 221 8.34 14.40 17.97
N ALA A 222 9.41 13.65 17.71
CA ALA A 222 9.46 12.55 16.74
C ALA A 222 8.65 11.34 17.23
N VAL A 223 8.79 10.95 18.50
CA VAL A 223 7.96 9.92 19.13
C VAL A 223 6.49 10.29 19.02
N TRP A 224 6.13 11.53 19.32
CA TRP A 224 4.75 11.99 19.23
C TRP A 224 4.26 12.08 17.77
N SER A 225 5.09 12.53 16.84
CA SER A 225 4.74 12.53 15.39
C SER A 225 4.45 11.13 14.87
N LEU A 226 5.24 10.12 15.27
CA LEU A 226 5.00 8.71 14.94
C LEU A 226 3.75 8.15 15.65
N ARG A 227 3.48 8.60 16.87
CA ARG A 227 2.22 8.28 17.57
C ARG A 227 1.00 8.88 16.85
N MET A 228 1.11 10.11 16.34
CA MET A 228 0.07 10.73 15.51
C MET A 228 -0.08 10.03 14.16
N LEU A 229 1.00 9.48 13.59
CA LEU A 229 0.93 8.61 12.43
C LEU A 229 0.14 7.33 12.75
N LEU A 230 0.39 6.68 13.90
CA LEU A 230 -0.39 5.52 14.35
C LEU A 230 -1.87 5.87 14.56
N PHE A 231 -2.14 6.98 15.25
CA PHE A 231 -3.48 7.50 15.45
C PHE A 231 -4.20 7.69 14.11
N LYS A 232 -3.57 8.41 13.15
CA LYS A 232 -4.08 8.57 11.78
C LYS A 232 -4.34 7.22 11.14
N LEU A 233 -3.35 6.33 11.14
CA LEU A 233 -3.42 5.04 10.46
C LEU A 233 -4.65 4.25 10.91
N VAL A 234 -4.82 4.11 12.22
CA VAL A 234 -5.90 3.34 12.83
C VAL A 234 -7.24 4.03 12.58
N LEU A 235 -7.33 5.33 12.88
CA LEU A 235 -8.56 6.10 12.75
C LEU A 235 -9.03 6.19 11.30
N SER A 236 -8.15 6.52 10.35
CA SER A 236 -8.48 6.55 8.92
C SER A 236 -8.94 5.18 8.43
N SER A 237 -8.34 4.09 8.91
CA SER A 237 -8.75 2.73 8.55
C SER A 237 -10.17 2.40 9.03
N GLY A 238 -10.61 2.92 10.17
CA GLY A 238 -11.98 2.73 10.68
C GLY A 238 -12.98 3.68 10.03
N LEU A 239 -12.66 4.97 9.98
CA LEU A 239 -13.53 5.99 9.42
C LEU A 239 -13.85 5.74 7.96
N CYS A 240 -12.87 5.27 7.15
CA CYS A 240 -13.16 4.97 5.75
C CYS A 240 -14.23 3.89 5.59
N LYS A 241 -14.38 2.96 6.56
CA LYS A 241 -15.40 1.91 6.54
C LYS A 241 -16.77 2.46 6.90
N VAL A 242 -16.84 3.24 7.97
CA VAL A 242 -18.08 3.86 8.45
C VAL A 242 -18.62 4.88 7.45
N LEU A 243 -17.74 5.70 6.88
CA LEU A 243 -18.09 6.79 5.95
C LEU A 243 -18.21 6.35 4.50
N SER A 244 -17.85 5.10 4.17
CA SER A 244 -17.93 4.58 2.79
C SER A 244 -19.35 4.49 2.21
N GLY A 245 -20.37 4.49 3.08
CA GLY A 245 -21.75 4.16 2.73
C GLY A 245 -21.99 2.68 2.42
N CYS A 246 -21.01 1.79 2.66
CA CYS A 246 -21.14 0.37 2.35
C CYS A 246 -22.14 -0.34 3.31
N PRO A 247 -23.21 -0.96 2.80
CA PRO A 247 -24.21 -1.64 3.65
C PRO A 247 -23.63 -2.79 4.48
N LYS A 248 -22.53 -3.42 4.04
CA LYS A 248 -21.91 -4.55 4.74
C LYS A 248 -21.22 -4.13 6.04
N TRP A 249 -20.65 -2.93 6.09
CA TRP A 249 -20.10 -2.38 7.32
C TRP A 249 -21.21 -1.97 8.30
N SER A 250 -22.26 -1.29 7.82
CA SER A 250 -23.37 -0.85 8.68
C SER A 250 -24.23 -2.00 9.21
N SER A 251 -24.43 -3.06 8.43
CA SER A 251 -25.14 -4.29 8.84
C SER A 251 -24.27 -5.28 9.63
N LEU A 252 -23.00 -4.97 9.89
CA LEU A 252 -22.04 -5.83 10.58
C LEU A 252 -21.82 -7.19 9.89
N THR A 253 -21.96 -7.26 8.56
CA THR A 253 -21.78 -8.49 7.75
C THR A 253 -20.51 -8.47 6.90
N ALA A 254 -19.65 -7.45 7.05
CA ALA A 254 -18.44 -7.31 6.25
C ALA A 254 -17.48 -8.51 6.35
N MET A 255 -17.41 -9.16 7.52
CA MET A 255 -16.55 -10.33 7.73
C MET A 255 -17.08 -11.61 7.05
N ASP A 256 -18.35 -11.65 6.63
CA ASP A 256 -18.90 -12.77 5.84
C ASP A 256 -18.22 -12.90 4.47
N TYR A 257 -17.59 -11.81 4.01
CA TYR A 257 -16.92 -11.73 2.71
C TYR A 257 -15.41 -11.59 2.83
N HIS A 258 -14.94 -10.86 3.85
CA HIS A 258 -13.55 -10.43 3.97
C HIS A 258 -12.52 -11.54 3.78
N PHE A 259 -12.70 -12.68 4.45
CA PHE A 259 -11.67 -13.73 4.50
C PHE A 259 -11.45 -14.45 3.17
N TRP A 260 -12.48 -14.54 2.32
CA TRP A 260 -12.37 -15.24 1.04
C TRP A 260 -12.21 -14.28 -0.14
N THR A 261 -12.64 -13.02 -0.04
CA THR A 261 -12.45 -12.01 -1.09
C THR A 261 -11.14 -11.23 -1.00
N GLN A 262 -10.43 -11.30 0.14
CA GLN A 262 -9.11 -10.67 0.31
C GLN A 262 -8.07 -11.19 -0.71
N PRO A 263 -7.01 -10.41 -1.01
CA PRO A 263 -6.11 -10.73 -2.12
C PRO A 263 -5.30 -12.01 -1.87
N LEU A 264 -4.62 -12.10 -0.73
CA LEU A 264 -3.84 -13.26 -0.31
C LEU A 264 -4.31 -13.75 1.07
N PRO A 265 -5.39 -14.56 1.13
CA PRO A 265 -5.81 -15.24 2.34
C PRO A 265 -4.75 -16.19 2.88
N THR A 266 -4.77 -16.44 4.19
CA THR A 266 -3.96 -17.48 4.83
C THR A 266 -4.76 -18.75 5.03
N ILE A 267 -4.10 -19.85 5.41
CA ILE A 267 -4.77 -21.10 5.79
C ILE A 267 -5.73 -20.91 6.97
N ILE A 268 -5.39 -20.04 7.94
CA ILE A 268 -6.28 -19.74 9.06
C ILE A 268 -7.48 -18.92 8.59
N GLY A 269 -7.28 -17.91 7.76
CA GLY A 269 -8.39 -17.15 7.16
C GLY A 269 -9.35 -18.05 6.39
N TYR A 270 -8.81 -18.98 5.61
CA TYR A 270 -9.57 -20.00 4.89
C TYR A 270 -10.44 -20.85 5.84
N HIS A 271 -9.86 -21.44 6.89
CA HIS A 271 -10.60 -22.29 7.82
C HIS A 271 -11.57 -21.50 8.71
N LEU A 272 -11.20 -20.28 9.10
CA LEU A 272 -12.06 -19.39 9.86
C LEU A 272 -13.32 -19.07 9.05
N ASN A 273 -13.19 -18.79 7.75
CA ASN A 273 -14.33 -18.54 6.88
C ASN A 273 -15.29 -19.74 6.82
N ARG A 274 -14.78 -20.98 6.75
CA ARG A 274 -15.62 -22.21 6.73
C ARG A 274 -16.43 -22.40 8.02
N ARG A 275 -15.89 -21.93 9.15
CA ARG A 275 -16.51 -22.09 10.48
C ARG A 275 -17.20 -20.80 10.95
N LEU A 276 -17.27 -19.80 10.09
CA LEU A 276 -17.77 -18.48 10.46
C LEU A 276 -19.28 -18.56 10.69
N THR A 277 -19.72 -18.25 11.92
CA THR A 277 -21.13 -18.07 12.22
C THR A 277 -21.53 -16.60 12.07
N PRO A 278 -22.80 -16.28 11.76
CA PRO A 278 -23.25 -14.89 11.69
C PRO A 278 -23.02 -14.10 12.98
N ARG A 279 -23.01 -14.76 14.15
CA ARG A 279 -22.71 -14.11 15.44
C ARG A 279 -21.23 -13.73 15.53
N LEU A 280 -20.34 -14.66 15.17
CA LEU A 280 -18.89 -14.41 15.18
C LEU A 280 -18.50 -13.34 14.17
N SER A 281 -19.07 -13.37 12.96
CA SER A 281 -18.85 -12.34 11.94
C SER A 281 -19.22 -10.94 12.45
N ARG A 282 -20.42 -10.78 13.01
CA ARG A 282 -20.87 -9.51 13.60
C ARG A 282 -19.97 -9.04 14.74
N LEU A 283 -19.55 -9.96 15.61
CA LEU A 283 -18.60 -9.67 16.69
C LEU A 283 -17.25 -9.18 16.14
N MET A 284 -16.73 -9.81 15.09
CA MET A 284 -15.47 -9.41 14.45
C MET A 284 -15.57 -8.05 13.77
N VAL A 285 -16.70 -7.73 13.10
CA VAL A 285 -16.92 -6.38 12.55
C VAL A 285 -17.00 -5.34 13.67
N TRP A 286 -17.78 -5.61 14.72
CA TRP A 286 -17.87 -4.73 15.88
C TRP A 286 -16.49 -4.50 16.51
N PHE A 287 -15.74 -5.57 16.76
CA PHE A 287 -14.40 -5.52 17.32
C PHE A 287 -13.46 -4.69 16.45
N THR A 288 -13.47 -4.91 15.13
CA THR A 288 -12.68 -4.12 14.18
C THR A 288 -13.00 -2.63 14.28
N LEU A 289 -14.29 -2.27 14.32
CA LEU A 289 -14.72 -0.87 14.41
C LEU A 289 -14.47 -0.26 15.79
N PHE A 290 -14.58 -1.02 16.87
CA PHE A 290 -14.24 -0.60 18.23
C PHE A 290 -12.75 -0.22 18.34
N VAL A 291 -11.89 -1.04 17.75
CA VAL A 291 -10.44 -0.81 17.74
C VAL A 291 -10.04 0.31 16.77
N GLN A 292 -10.74 0.45 15.63
CA GLN A 292 -10.34 1.39 14.59
C GLN A 292 -11.02 2.76 14.66
N VAL A 293 -12.22 2.86 15.22
CA VAL A 293 -12.94 4.12 15.39
C VAL A 293 -12.83 4.52 16.85
N PHE A 294 -13.82 4.24 17.70
CA PHE A 294 -13.85 4.66 19.11
C PHE A 294 -14.01 3.44 20.02
N PRO A 295 -13.29 3.36 21.17
CA PRO A 295 -12.45 4.39 21.81
C PRO A 295 -10.94 4.27 21.55
N VAL A 296 -10.47 3.17 20.97
CA VAL A 296 -9.05 2.76 21.06
C VAL A 296 -8.03 3.77 20.50
N PRO A 297 -8.22 4.40 19.32
CA PRO A 297 -7.28 5.41 18.81
C PRO A 297 -7.11 6.59 19.78
N TRP A 298 -8.19 7.04 20.44
CA TRP A 298 -8.12 8.12 21.43
C TRP A 298 -7.35 7.72 22.68
N LEU A 299 -7.42 6.44 23.08
CA LEU A 299 -6.61 5.94 24.20
C LEU A 299 -5.12 6.12 23.91
N LEU A 300 -4.67 5.97 22.65
CA LEU A 300 -3.25 6.13 22.28
C LEU A 300 -2.70 7.53 22.59
N LEU A 301 -3.57 8.54 22.67
CA LEU A 301 -3.19 9.92 22.98
C LEU A 301 -3.15 10.21 24.48
N LEU A 302 -3.68 9.31 25.31
CA LEU A 302 -3.72 9.45 26.77
C LEU A 302 -2.44 8.92 27.43
N PRO A 303 -2.07 9.44 28.62
CA PRO A 303 -0.93 8.94 29.37
C PRO A 303 -1.17 7.50 29.88
N TYR A 304 -0.11 6.88 30.39
CA TYR A 304 -0.20 5.60 31.08
C TYR A 304 -1.18 5.70 32.28
N PRO A 305 -2.02 4.67 32.54
CA PRO A 305 -2.09 3.37 31.88
C PRO A 305 -3.00 3.29 30.65
N LEU A 306 -3.79 4.35 30.36
CA LEU A 306 -4.81 4.31 29.32
C LEU A 306 -4.21 4.12 27.92
N GLY A 307 -3.09 4.79 27.63
CA GLY A 307 -2.33 4.57 26.40
C GLY A 307 -1.93 3.12 26.17
N ALA A 308 -1.45 2.45 27.22
CA ALA A 308 -1.04 1.05 27.17
C ALA A 308 -2.24 0.12 26.89
N VAL A 309 -3.41 0.40 27.44
CA VAL A 309 -4.65 -0.33 27.10
C VAL A 309 -4.97 -0.19 25.61
N GLY A 310 -4.82 1.01 25.05
CA GLY A 310 -4.96 1.25 23.62
C GLY A 310 -4.00 0.38 22.79
N VAL A 311 -2.72 0.35 23.18
CA VAL A 311 -1.69 -0.48 22.53
C VAL A 311 -2.08 -1.96 22.51
N TRP A 312 -2.54 -2.52 23.63
CA TRP A 312 -2.93 -3.93 23.70
C TRP A 312 -4.04 -4.28 22.72
N TRP A 313 -5.06 -3.41 22.58
CA TRP A 313 -6.13 -3.61 21.61
C TRP A 313 -5.64 -3.52 20.15
N ILE A 314 -4.74 -2.57 19.84
CA ILE A 314 -4.12 -2.45 18.52
C ILE A 314 -3.29 -3.70 18.19
N VAL A 315 -2.42 -4.12 19.10
CA VAL A 315 -1.57 -5.29 18.90
C VAL A 315 -2.42 -6.55 18.73
N LEU A 316 -3.47 -6.72 19.53
CA LEU A 316 -4.41 -7.84 19.37
C LEU A 316 -5.05 -7.84 17.98
N LEU A 317 -5.53 -6.69 17.50
CA LEU A 317 -6.09 -6.59 16.15
C LEU A 317 -5.04 -6.91 15.08
N MET A 318 -3.82 -6.38 15.19
CA MET A 318 -2.74 -6.62 14.21
C MET A 318 -2.34 -8.10 14.15
N ILE A 319 -2.30 -8.78 15.31
CA ILE A 319 -2.05 -10.22 15.40
C ILE A 319 -3.15 -10.98 14.66
N LEU A 320 -4.43 -10.68 14.95
CA LEU A 320 -5.56 -11.33 14.30
C LEU A 320 -5.53 -11.14 12.78
N ILE A 321 -5.28 -9.91 12.32
CA ILE A 321 -5.17 -9.59 10.89
C ILE A 321 -4.01 -10.36 10.24
N ALA A 322 -2.83 -10.41 10.88
CA ALA A 322 -1.66 -11.12 10.37
C ALA A 322 -1.88 -12.63 10.25
N PHE A 323 -2.66 -13.22 11.17
CA PHE A 323 -3.00 -14.63 11.10
C PHE A 323 -4.06 -14.94 10.04
N THR A 324 -5.00 -14.04 9.77
CA THR A 324 -6.12 -14.31 8.85
C THR A 324 -5.91 -13.83 7.41
N GLY A 325 -4.93 -12.95 7.17
CA GLY A 325 -4.63 -12.40 5.86
C GLY A 325 -3.18 -11.96 5.74
N ASN A 326 -2.63 -12.00 4.54
CA ASN A 326 -1.28 -11.51 4.31
C ASN A 326 -1.29 -10.02 3.94
N TYR A 327 -0.58 -9.20 4.70
CA TYR A 327 -0.40 -7.77 4.43
C TYR A 327 1.08 -7.36 4.43
N GLY A 328 1.96 -8.28 4.05
CA GLY A 328 3.40 -8.11 4.10
C GLY A 328 3.88 -7.75 5.50
N PHE A 329 4.59 -6.63 5.61
CA PHE A 329 5.12 -6.11 6.86
C PHE A 329 4.18 -5.09 7.56
N PHE A 330 2.96 -4.85 7.05
CA PHE A 330 2.05 -3.81 7.55
C PHE A 330 1.66 -3.97 9.03
N ASN A 331 1.23 -5.17 9.42
CA ASN A 331 0.77 -5.45 10.79
C ASN A 331 1.92 -5.28 11.80
N TYR A 332 3.10 -5.81 11.47
CA TYR A 332 4.30 -5.70 12.28
C TYR A 332 4.80 -4.26 12.39
N LEU A 333 4.75 -3.49 11.30
CA LEU A 333 5.08 -2.07 11.31
C LEU A 333 4.10 -1.25 12.14
N THR A 334 2.81 -1.62 12.14
CA THR A 334 1.80 -1.00 13.01
C THR A 334 2.08 -1.31 14.49
N CYS A 335 2.47 -2.55 14.82
CA CYS A 335 2.94 -2.90 16.16
C CYS A 335 4.22 -2.14 16.55
N ALA A 336 5.16 -1.95 15.62
CA ALA A 336 6.37 -1.15 15.86
C ALA A 336 6.02 0.31 16.17
N LEU A 337 5.04 0.89 15.48
CA LEU A 337 4.51 2.22 15.80
C LEU A 337 3.84 2.27 17.17
N ALA A 338 3.18 1.20 17.61
CA ALA A 338 2.55 1.12 18.93
C ALA A 338 3.57 1.23 20.08
N LEU A 339 4.86 0.93 19.83
CA LEU A 339 5.95 1.13 20.79
C LEU A 339 6.22 2.61 21.12
N THR A 340 5.69 3.55 20.33
CA THR A 340 5.76 5.00 20.62
C THR A 340 4.95 5.41 21.86
N VAL A 341 4.06 4.53 22.33
CA VAL A 341 3.26 4.74 23.53
C VAL A 341 3.93 4.04 24.72
N PRO A 342 4.25 4.77 25.80
CA PRO A 342 4.79 4.19 27.02
C PRO A 342 3.90 3.09 27.61
N LEU A 343 4.53 2.00 28.03
CA LEU A 343 3.88 0.89 28.74
C LEU A 343 4.10 0.92 30.26
N GLY A 344 4.86 1.90 30.74
CA GLY A 344 5.01 2.27 32.14
C GLY A 344 4.67 3.74 32.33
N GLY A 345 4.61 4.18 33.59
CA GLY A 345 4.43 5.58 33.92
C GLY A 345 5.58 6.05 34.80
N THR A 346 6.44 6.91 34.27
CA THR A 346 7.38 7.69 35.09
C THR A 346 6.99 9.16 35.04
N ARG A 347 6.73 9.76 36.20
CA ARG A 347 6.46 11.20 36.27
C ARG A 347 7.79 11.95 36.12
N ARG A 348 7.81 12.96 35.25
CA ARG A 348 8.96 13.85 35.14
C ARG A 348 8.90 14.88 36.27
N ASP A 349 9.92 14.89 37.11
CA ASP A 349 10.06 15.85 38.22
C ASP A 349 10.96 17.06 37.85
N ASP A 350 11.68 16.99 36.72
CA ASP A 350 12.59 18.05 36.25
C ASP A 350 11.86 19.21 35.54
N PRO A 351 12.35 20.46 35.68
CA PRO A 351 11.80 21.62 34.97
C PRO A 351 11.97 21.52 33.44
N TYR A 352 11.12 22.24 32.71
CA TYR A 352 11.20 22.33 31.25
C TYR A 352 12.51 22.98 30.80
N ARG A 353 13.13 22.36 29.79
CA ARG A 353 14.31 22.88 29.08
C ARG A 353 13.89 23.40 27.71
N LEU A 354 14.71 24.25 27.10
CA LEU A 354 14.49 24.73 25.74
C LEU A 354 14.28 23.58 24.72
N SER A 355 15.00 22.47 24.90
CA SER A 355 14.84 21.26 24.08
C SER A 355 13.43 20.66 24.15
N ASP A 356 12.72 20.81 25.27
CA ASP A 356 11.35 20.31 25.41
C ASP A 356 10.37 21.19 24.63
N ILE A 357 10.57 22.51 24.65
CA ILE A 357 9.77 23.45 23.85
C ILE A 357 9.96 23.16 22.36
N ILE A 358 11.21 22.97 21.93
CA ILE A 358 11.53 22.60 20.54
C ILE A 358 10.83 21.29 20.16
N ALA A 359 10.88 20.28 21.03
CA ALA A 359 10.22 19.00 20.78
C ALA A 359 8.70 19.12 20.70
N ILE A 360 8.06 19.92 21.57
CA ILE A 360 6.62 20.18 21.53
C ILE A 360 6.25 20.87 20.21
N CYS A 361 6.95 21.95 19.85
CA CYS A 361 6.71 22.67 18.59
C CYS A 361 6.90 21.75 17.38
N TYR A 362 7.97 20.95 17.35
CA TYR A 362 8.21 19.97 16.30
C TYR A 362 7.07 18.94 16.23
N GLY A 363 6.69 18.37 17.38
CA GLY A 363 5.62 17.40 17.49
C GLY A 363 4.30 17.94 16.94
N LEU A 364 3.90 19.15 17.35
CA LEU A 364 2.68 19.81 16.85
C LEU A 364 2.72 19.99 15.33
N VAL A 365 3.77 20.63 14.81
CA VAL A 365 3.85 20.96 13.38
C VAL A 365 3.87 19.71 12.52
N VAL A 366 4.73 18.74 12.87
CA VAL A 366 4.88 17.51 12.09
C VAL A 366 3.70 16.57 12.30
N GLY A 367 3.18 16.44 13.52
CA GLY A 367 1.99 15.64 13.81
C GLY A 367 0.74 16.15 13.08
N LEU A 368 0.50 17.47 13.05
CA LEU A 368 -0.58 18.07 12.26
C LEU A 368 -0.35 17.87 10.75
N GLY A 369 0.89 18.05 10.30
CA GLY A 369 1.29 17.85 8.91
C GLY A 369 1.34 16.39 8.44
N VAL A 370 1.22 15.41 9.35
CA VAL A 370 1.06 13.99 9.02
C VAL A 370 -0.40 13.55 9.08
N THR A 371 -1.21 14.19 9.93
CA THR A 371 -2.62 13.86 10.20
C THR A 371 -3.63 14.56 9.30
N GLN A 372 -3.20 15.52 8.49
CA GLN A 372 -4.02 16.25 7.51
C GLN A 372 -4.91 15.39 6.59
N PRO A 373 -4.58 14.13 6.19
CA PRO A 373 -5.49 13.33 5.36
C PRO A 373 -6.76 12.92 6.12
N LEU A 374 -6.76 12.98 7.46
CA LEU A 374 -7.97 12.77 8.26
C LEU A 374 -9.04 13.82 7.97
N LEU A 375 -8.66 15.07 7.69
CA LEU A 375 -9.62 16.14 7.37
C LEU A 375 -10.45 15.76 6.14
N TYR A 376 -9.79 15.27 5.10
CA TYR A 376 -10.47 14.75 3.91
C TYR A 376 -11.32 13.52 4.18
N THR A 377 -10.90 12.66 5.12
CA THR A 377 -11.67 11.46 5.47
C THR A 377 -12.95 11.84 6.21
N LEU A 378 -12.88 12.85 7.08
CA LEU A 378 -13.99 13.31 7.92
C LEU A 378 -15.00 14.16 7.16
N ASP A 379 -14.52 15.17 6.43
CA ASP A 379 -15.36 16.12 5.70
C ASP A 379 -14.58 16.71 4.50
N PRO A 380 -14.69 16.10 3.31
CA PRO A 380 -14.02 16.59 2.10
C PRO A 380 -14.35 18.04 1.72
N LEU A 381 -15.48 18.57 2.19
CA LEU A 381 -15.97 19.91 1.89
C LEU A 381 -15.53 20.95 2.94
N HIS A 382 -14.78 20.55 3.96
CA HIS A 382 -14.35 21.46 5.01
C HIS A 382 -13.34 22.50 4.48
N PRO A 383 -13.44 23.80 4.81
CA PRO A 383 -12.48 24.81 4.33
C PRO A 383 -11.02 24.51 4.67
N ALA A 384 -10.76 23.86 5.82
CA ALA A 384 -9.40 23.43 6.19
C ALA A 384 -8.80 22.37 5.25
N CYS A 385 -9.61 21.71 4.40
CA CYS A 385 -9.10 20.82 3.35
C CYS A 385 -8.25 21.57 2.33
N HIS A 386 -8.43 22.88 2.13
CA HIS A 386 -7.53 23.66 1.27
C HIS A 386 -6.11 23.69 1.85
N TRP A 387 -5.97 24.02 3.13
CA TRP A 387 -4.69 23.96 3.84
C TRP A 387 -4.09 22.55 3.81
N ALA A 388 -4.91 21.52 4.09
CA ALA A 388 -4.47 20.12 4.04
C ALA A 388 -3.99 19.71 2.64
N SER A 389 -4.62 20.24 1.59
CA SER A 389 -4.22 20.05 0.19
C SER A 389 -2.84 20.64 -0.06
N SER A 390 -2.65 21.90 0.35
CA SER A 390 -1.38 22.62 0.18
C SER A 390 -0.25 21.90 0.89
N VAL A 391 -0.44 21.51 2.15
CA VAL A 391 0.55 20.72 2.91
C VAL A 391 0.80 19.37 2.21
N GLY A 392 -0.26 18.66 1.82
CA GLY A 392 -0.17 17.39 1.10
C GLY A 392 0.59 17.50 -0.23
N HIS A 393 0.47 18.61 -0.96
CA HIS A 393 1.19 18.84 -2.20
C HIS A 393 2.71 18.83 -2.01
N TYR A 394 3.21 19.40 -0.91
CA TYR A 394 4.65 19.41 -0.59
C TYR A 394 5.15 18.10 0.03
N LEU A 395 4.31 17.38 0.76
CA LEU A 395 4.71 16.13 1.44
C LEU A 395 4.62 14.89 0.53
N ARG A 396 3.71 14.86 -0.44
CA ARG A 396 3.55 13.74 -1.39
C ARG A 396 4.83 13.41 -2.18
N PRO A 397 5.62 14.38 -2.69
CA PRO A 397 6.89 14.10 -3.36
C PRO A 397 7.86 13.28 -2.52
N ILE A 398 7.93 13.52 -1.22
CA ILE A 398 8.79 12.79 -0.26
C ILE A 398 8.10 11.58 0.37
N ALA A 399 6.92 11.20 -0.14
CA ALA A 399 6.12 10.07 0.34
C ALA A 399 5.72 10.18 1.83
N VAL A 400 5.40 11.39 2.28
CA VAL A 400 4.89 11.66 3.63
C VAL A 400 3.44 12.17 3.56
N GLY A 401 2.63 11.90 4.59
CA GLY A 401 1.26 12.41 4.66
C GLY A 401 0.26 11.61 3.81
N SER A 402 0.42 10.29 3.73
CA SER A 402 -0.47 9.42 2.95
C SER A 402 -1.79 9.18 3.70
N GLY A 403 -2.85 8.89 2.94
CA GLY A 403 -4.14 8.45 3.48
C GLY A 403 -4.22 6.92 3.57
N TYR A 404 -4.90 6.41 4.60
CA TYR A 404 -5.06 4.98 4.87
C TYR A 404 -6.54 4.60 4.85
N GLY A 405 -6.87 3.44 4.28
CA GLY A 405 -8.29 3.09 4.11
C GLY A 405 -8.57 1.83 3.30
N LEU A 406 -7.78 0.77 3.50
CA LEU A 406 -8.03 -0.53 2.87
C LEU A 406 -9.43 -1.07 3.20
N PHE A 407 -10.10 -1.62 2.18
CA PHE A 407 -11.44 -2.23 2.26
C PHE A 407 -12.55 -1.30 2.77
N ALA A 408 -12.49 -0.01 2.41
CA ALA A 408 -13.56 0.95 2.71
C ALA A 408 -14.94 0.44 2.26
N ARG A 409 -15.05 -0.09 1.03
CA ARG A 409 -16.21 -0.87 0.57
C ARG A 409 -15.83 -2.34 0.48
N MET A 410 -16.63 -3.20 1.11
CA MET A 410 -16.37 -4.63 1.12
C MET A 410 -16.70 -5.25 -0.24
N THR A 411 -15.74 -5.95 -0.84
CA THR A 411 -15.98 -6.76 -2.05
C THR A 411 -16.75 -8.01 -1.66
N THR A 412 -17.85 -8.30 -2.36
CA THR A 412 -18.73 -9.46 -2.09
C THR A 412 -18.59 -10.60 -3.10
N PHE A 413 -17.67 -10.45 -4.03
CA PHE A 413 -17.32 -11.39 -5.08
C PHE A 413 -15.79 -11.48 -5.17
N ARG A 414 -15.27 -12.51 -5.84
CA ARG A 414 -13.83 -12.63 -6.10
C ARG A 414 -13.59 -12.93 -7.57
N MET A 415 -13.36 -11.87 -8.33
CA MET A 415 -12.99 -11.96 -9.73
C MET A 415 -11.47 -12.01 -9.83
N GLU A 416 -10.93 -12.93 -10.61
CA GLU A 416 -9.49 -13.05 -10.82
C GLU A 416 -9.17 -13.20 -12.30
N LEU A 417 -8.05 -12.60 -12.71
CA LEU A 417 -7.45 -12.89 -14.01
C LEU A 417 -6.57 -14.13 -13.87
N ASN A 418 -6.86 -15.12 -14.71
CA ASN A 418 -6.01 -16.27 -14.93
C ASN A 418 -5.43 -16.18 -16.33
N PHE A 419 -4.21 -16.69 -16.50
CA PHE A 419 -3.52 -16.71 -17.77
C PHE A 419 -3.37 -18.15 -18.20
N GLU A 420 -3.64 -18.43 -19.47
CA GLU A 420 -3.52 -19.77 -20.02
C GLU A 420 -2.60 -19.73 -21.23
N ALA A 421 -1.59 -20.60 -21.25
CA ALA A 421 -0.62 -20.75 -22.31
C ALA A 421 -1.01 -21.88 -23.26
N GLU A 422 -0.90 -21.62 -24.56
CA GLU A 422 -0.98 -22.65 -25.59
C GLU A 422 0.42 -23.23 -25.81
N VAL A 423 0.64 -24.49 -25.41
CA VAL A 423 1.97 -25.14 -25.31
C VAL A 423 2.43 -25.82 -26.62
N SER A 424 1.78 -25.46 -27.73
CA SER A 424 2.13 -25.82 -29.11
C SER A 424 1.03 -25.24 -29.98
N PRO A 425 1.28 -24.78 -31.22
CA PRO A 425 0.21 -24.25 -32.07
C PRO A 425 -0.97 -25.22 -32.21
N GLY A 426 -2.18 -24.79 -31.82
CA GLY A 426 -3.39 -25.61 -31.82
C GLY A 426 -3.51 -26.63 -30.67
N GLY A 427 -2.57 -26.63 -29.73
CA GLY A 427 -2.57 -27.52 -28.57
C GLY A 427 -3.55 -27.10 -27.46
N PRO A 428 -3.71 -27.92 -26.41
CA PRO A 428 -4.57 -27.58 -25.29
C PRO A 428 -4.00 -26.39 -24.50
N TRP A 429 -4.90 -25.53 -24.06
CA TRP A 429 -4.56 -24.43 -23.15
C TRP A 429 -4.21 -24.97 -21.77
N ARG A 430 -3.06 -24.55 -21.25
CA ARG A 430 -2.59 -24.89 -19.91
C ARG A 430 -2.57 -23.64 -19.05
N GLU A 431 -3.16 -23.71 -17.88
CA GLU A 431 -3.17 -22.61 -16.93
C GLU A 431 -1.76 -22.33 -16.39
N ILE A 432 -1.39 -21.04 -16.35
CA ILE A 432 -0.16 -20.56 -15.75
C ILE A 432 -0.35 -20.46 -14.25
N VAL A 433 0.46 -21.21 -13.50
CA VAL A 433 0.42 -21.26 -12.04
C VAL A 433 1.18 -20.07 -11.46
N PHE A 434 0.69 -19.52 -10.34
CA PHE A 434 1.31 -18.43 -9.59
C PHE A 434 1.89 -18.92 -8.25
N LYS A 435 2.85 -18.18 -7.69
CA LYS A 435 3.54 -18.58 -6.45
C LYS A 435 2.61 -18.51 -5.23
N HIS A 436 1.82 -17.45 -5.14
CA HIS A 436 1.05 -17.13 -3.93
C HIS A 436 -0.42 -16.84 -4.22
N LYS A 437 -0.75 -16.46 -5.45
CA LYS A 437 -2.13 -16.23 -5.88
C LYS A 437 -2.96 -17.50 -5.65
N PRO A 438 -4.04 -17.42 -4.86
CA PRO A 438 -4.90 -18.57 -4.68
C PRO A 438 -5.85 -18.60 -5.87
N VAL A 439 -5.46 -19.32 -6.91
CA VAL A 439 -6.28 -19.54 -8.13
C VAL A 439 -6.59 -21.02 -8.34
N ASP A 440 -5.83 -21.90 -7.72
CA ASP A 440 -6.09 -23.34 -7.72
C ASP A 440 -7.08 -23.68 -6.59
N PRO A 441 -8.32 -24.10 -6.91
CA PRO A 441 -9.30 -24.44 -5.89
C PRO A 441 -8.93 -25.69 -5.07
N THR A 442 -8.06 -26.55 -5.60
CA THR A 442 -7.62 -27.79 -4.95
C THR A 442 -6.48 -27.57 -3.97
N ASN A 443 -5.79 -26.43 -4.07
CA ASN A 443 -4.68 -26.07 -3.21
C ASN A 443 -5.08 -24.95 -2.24
N PRO A 444 -5.25 -25.24 -0.94
CA PRO A 444 -5.66 -24.21 0.01
C PRO A 444 -4.57 -23.14 0.19
N PRO A 445 -4.95 -21.89 0.50
CA PRO A 445 -3.97 -20.84 0.81
C PRO A 445 -3.08 -21.23 1.98
N TYR A 446 -1.84 -20.75 2.01
CA TYR A 446 -0.86 -21.09 3.05
C TYR A 446 -0.31 -19.84 3.75
N PHE A 447 0.44 -20.04 4.84
CA PHE A 447 1.16 -18.95 5.48
C PHE A 447 2.40 -18.57 4.69
N LEU A 448 2.46 -17.32 4.23
CA LEU A 448 3.68 -16.80 3.62
C LEU A 448 4.73 -16.49 4.70
N PRO A 449 6.01 -16.43 4.33
CA PRO A 449 7.06 -15.98 5.24
C PRO A 449 6.74 -14.62 5.86
N ILE A 450 7.10 -14.45 7.13
CA ILE A 450 6.83 -13.25 7.91
C ILE A 450 7.39 -12.01 7.19
N GLY A 451 6.53 -11.02 6.96
CA GLY A 451 6.90 -9.77 6.29
C GLY A 451 7.04 -9.85 4.77
N HIS A 452 6.97 -11.05 4.16
CA HIS A 452 7.06 -11.19 2.72
C HIS A 452 5.79 -10.68 2.03
N MET A 453 5.99 -9.86 1.00
CA MET A 453 4.94 -9.22 0.22
C MET A 453 5.04 -9.60 -1.27
N PRO A 454 4.21 -10.52 -1.77
CA PRO A 454 4.14 -10.87 -3.19
C PRO A 454 3.53 -9.74 -4.02
N ARG A 455 4.38 -9.00 -4.72
CA ARG A 455 4.00 -7.73 -5.37
C ARG A 455 3.11 -7.98 -6.59
N LEU A 456 3.47 -8.96 -7.41
CA LEU A 456 2.74 -9.31 -8.64
C LEU A 456 1.35 -9.85 -8.31
N ASP A 457 1.28 -10.87 -7.46
CA ASP A 457 0.03 -11.54 -7.06
C ASP A 457 -0.95 -10.55 -6.43
N TRP A 458 -0.47 -9.68 -5.54
CA TRP A 458 -1.30 -8.66 -4.91
C TRP A 458 -1.76 -7.58 -5.90
N ARG A 459 -0.92 -7.21 -6.87
CA ARG A 459 -1.29 -6.20 -7.87
C ARG A 459 -2.33 -6.72 -8.85
N LEU A 460 -2.24 -8.00 -9.24
CA LEU A 460 -3.22 -8.65 -10.12
C LEU A 460 -4.63 -8.66 -9.52
N TRP A 461 -4.77 -8.79 -8.19
CA TRP A 461 -6.08 -8.76 -7.53
C TRP A 461 -6.87 -7.47 -7.77
N PHE A 462 -6.19 -6.33 -7.97
CA PHE A 462 -6.86 -5.06 -8.26
C PHE A 462 -7.35 -4.92 -9.70
N VAL A 463 -6.81 -5.72 -10.63
CA VAL A 463 -7.09 -5.53 -12.06
C VAL A 463 -8.56 -5.75 -12.39
N PRO A 464 -9.20 -6.87 -12.01
CA PRO A 464 -10.64 -7.07 -12.25
C PRO A 464 -11.50 -5.94 -11.67
N LEU A 465 -11.18 -5.47 -10.46
CA LEU A 465 -11.91 -4.37 -9.80
C LEU A 465 -11.86 -3.06 -10.61
N GLY A 466 -10.77 -2.82 -11.34
CA GLY A 466 -10.65 -1.70 -12.27
C GLY A 466 -11.47 -1.91 -13.54
N LEU A 467 -11.36 -3.09 -14.16
CA LEU A 467 -12.11 -3.43 -15.38
C LEU A 467 -13.62 -3.29 -15.19
N MET A 468 -14.16 -3.75 -14.05
CA MET A 468 -15.59 -3.61 -13.72
C MET A 468 -16.04 -2.16 -13.51
N ARG A 469 -15.11 -1.23 -13.30
CA ARG A 469 -15.38 0.22 -13.23
C ARG A 469 -15.15 0.93 -14.56
N GLY A 470 -14.96 0.17 -15.64
CA GLY A 470 -14.71 0.70 -16.98
C GLY A 470 -13.26 1.13 -17.24
N ALA A 471 -12.31 0.83 -16.34
CA ALA A 471 -10.91 1.10 -16.62
C ALA A 471 -10.37 0.11 -17.69
N PRO A 472 -9.49 0.55 -18.60
CA PRO A 472 -8.86 -0.34 -19.56
C PRO A 472 -7.90 -1.33 -18.88
N MET A 473 -7.50 -2.38 -19.61
CA MET A 473 -6.46 -3.29 -19.15
C MET A 473 -5.17 -2.49 -18.86
N PRO A 474 -4.55 -2.64 -17.68
CA PRO A 474 -3.33 -1.91 -17.38
C PRO A 474 -2.18 -2.35 -18.29
N THR A 475 -1.43 -1.38 -18.83
CA THR A 475 -0.30 -1.64 -19.75
C THR A 475 0.75 -2.60 -19.19
N TRP A 476 0.98 -2.60 -17.88
CA TRP A 476 1.91 -3.53 -17.24
C TRP A 476 1.45 -5.00 -17.32
N VAL A 477 0.14 -5.26 -17.44
CA VAL A 477 -0.38 -6.62 -17.66
C VAL A 477 -0.03 -7.10 -19.07
N ASP A 478 -0.17 -6.23 -20.07
CA ASP A 478 0.23 -6.52 -21.44
C ASP A 478 1.75 -6.76 -21.53
N THR A 479 2.56 -5.91 -20.90
CA THR A 479 4.01 -6.14 -20.82
C THR A 479 4.33 -7.45 -20.09
N PHE A 480 3.60 -7.80 -19.02
CA PHE A 480 3.78 -9.08 -18.34
C PHE A 480 3.52 -10.26 -19.28
N ILE A 481 2.46 -10.22 -20.09
CA ILE A 481 2.16 -11.24 -21.11
C ILE A 481 3.26 -11.28 -22.18
N GLU A 482 3.71 -10.13 -22.66
CA GLU A 482 4.79 -10.04 -23.64
C GLU A 482 6.08 -10.68 -23.12
N ARG A 483 6.47 -10.38 -21.87
CA ARG A 483 7.67 -10.94 -21.24
C ARG A 483 7.55 -12.45 -21.02
N MET A 484 6.36 -12.96 -20.72
CA MET A 484 6.11 -14.40 -20.67
C MET A 484 6.25 -15.05 -22.05
N LEU A 485 5.68 -14.47 -23.11
CA LEU A 485 5.81 -14.97 -24.49
C LEU A 485 7.24 -14.90 -25.04
N ARG A 486 8.06 -13.98 -24.52
CA ARG A 486 9.50 -13.88 -24.83
C ARG A 486 10.37 -14.80 -23.96
N HIS A 487 9.77 -15.51 -23.01
CA HIS A 487 10.45 -16.40 -22.06
C HIS A 487 11.53 -15.70 -21.23
N GLU A 488 11.25 -14.46 -20.81
CA GLU A 488 12.22 -13.62 -20.10
C GLU A 488 12.48 -14.21 -18.70
N PRO A 489 13.70 -14.72 -18.39
CA PRO A 489 13.95 -15.52 -17.19
C PRO A 489 13.64 -14.76 -15.89
N CYS A 490 13.90 -13.45 -15.88
CA CYS A 490 13.60 -12.60 -14.72
C CYS A 490 12.10 -12.54 -14.38
N VAL A 491 11.21 -12.80 -15.36
CA VAL A 491 9.76 -12.85 -15.19
C VAL A 491 9.30 -14.29 -14.98
N VAL A 492 9.64 -15.20 -15.89
CA VAL A 492 9.09 -16.58 -15.87
C VAL A 492 9.68 -17.46 -14.77
N ASP A 493 10.96 -17.28 -14.43
CA ASP A 493 11.60 -18.01 -13.32
C ASP A 493 11.65 -17.15 -12.05
N GLY A 494 11.81 -15.83 -12.22
CA GLY A 494 11.92 -14.88 -11.11
C GLY A 494 10.59 -14.65 -10.38
N LEU A 495 9.48 -14.49 -11.09
CA LEU A 495 8.18 -14.12 -10.50
C LEU A 495 7.18 -15.27 -10.44
N LEU A 496 7.26 -16.24 -11.35
CA LEU A 496 6.38 -17.41 -11.40
C LEU A 496 7.05 -18.65 -10.81
N PRO A 497 6.29 -19.64 -10.32
CA PRO A 497 6.84 -20.95 -10.01
C PRO A 497 7.18 -21.68 -11.31
N ARG A 498 7.96 -22.76 -11.19
CA ARG A 498 8.21 -23.68 -12.30
C ARG A 498 6.88 -24.22 -12.84
N GLN A 499 6.67 -24.08 -14.15
CA GLN A 499 5.47 -24.55 -14.82
C GLN A 499 5.60 -26.02 -15.23
N ALA A 500 4.47 -26.69 -15.45
CA ALA A 500 4.40 -28.07 -15.95
C ALA A 500 4.55 -28.18 -17.49
N PHE A 501 5.14 -27.16 -18.11
CA PHE A 501 5.42 -27.06 -19.52
C PHE A 501 6.69 -26.25 -19.74
N ASP A 502 7.28 -26.38 -20.93
CA ASP A 502 8.41 -25.56 -21.36
C ASP A 502 7.89 -24.23 -21.92
N TRP A 503 8.45 -23.12 -21.44
CA TRP A 503 8.15 -21.80 -21.97
C TRP A 503 8.50 -21.73 -23.45
N ALA A 504 9.58 -22.36 -23.91
CA ALA A 504 9.98 -22.35 -25.32
C ALA A 504 8.90 -22.86 -26.30
N ALA A 505 7.95 -23.65 -25.82
CA ALA A 505 6.85 -24.19 -26.62
C ALA A 505 5.58 -23.30 -26.63
N VAL A 506 5.56 -22.20 -25.87
CA VAL A 506 4.38 -21.34 -25.74
C VAL A 506 4.24 -20.43 -26.97
N SER A 507 3.16 -20.60 -27.72
CA SER A 507 2.85 -19.79 -28.91
C SER A 507 1.94 -18.60 -28.61
N ARG A 508 0.96 -18.80 -27.73
CA ARG A 508 -0.08 -17.82 -27.40
C ARG A 508 -0.38 -17.86 -25.91
N ILE A 509 -0.80 -16.72 -25.37
CA ILE A 509 -1.33 -16.62 -24.01
C ILE A 509 -2.71 -15.97 -24.10
N ARG A 510 -3.72 -16.57 -23.48
CA ARG A 510 -5.04 -15.95 -23.34
C ARG A 510 -5.28 -15.52 -21.91
N VAL A 511 -5.98 -14.40 -21.76
CA VAL A 511 -6.40 -13.86 -20.47
C VAL A 511 -7.85 -14.26 -20.23
N VAL A 512 -8.10 -14.94 -19.12
CA VAL A 512 -9.42 -15.49 -18.79
C VAL A 512 -9.88 -14.89 -17.48
N LEU A 513 -11.11 -14.41 -17.46
CA LEU A 513 -11.76 -13.88 -16.27
C LEU A 513 -12.55 -15.00 -15.58
N TRP A 514 -12.21 -15.25 -14.32
CA TRP A 514 -12.85 -16.26 -13.49
C TRP A 514 -13.55 -15.61 -12.31
N ASN A 515 -14.71 -16.15 -11.94
CA ASN A 515 -15.38 -15.84 -10.69
C ASN A 515 -15.14 -16.98 -9.69
N TYR A 516 -14.57 -16.64 -8.55
CA TYR A 516 -14.32 -17.56 -7.46
C TYR A 516 -15.42 -17.41 -6.43
N THR A 517 -15.97 -18.53 -5.99
CA THR A 517 -16.97 -18.62 -4.94
C THR A 517 -16.42 -19.47 -3.80
N PHE A 518 -16.93 -19.20 -2.60
CA PHE A 518 -16.55 -19.94 -1.40
C PHE A 518 -17.79 -20.62 -0.83
N GLY A 519 -17.80 -21.95 -0.85
CA GLY A 519 -18.85 -22.77 -0.27
C GLY A 519 -18.37 -23.60 0.91
N ASN A 520 -19.26 -24.45 1.44
CA ASN A 520 -18.93 -25.37 2.54
C ASN A 520 -17.84 -26.38 2.15
N ASP A 521 -17.80 -26.75 0.87
CA ASP A 521 -16.84 -27.70 0.29
C ASP A 521 -15.51 -27.04 -0.12
N GLY A 522 -15.35 -25.73 0.15
CA GLY A 522 -14.15 -24.98 -0.16
C GLY A 522 -14.33 -24.03 -1.34
N TRP A 523 -13.27 -23.84 -2.11
CA TRP A 523 -13.27 -22.93 -3.25
C TRP A 523 -13.88 -23.61 -4.46
N ALA A 524 -14.74 -22.89 -5.16
CA ALA A 524 -15.16 -23.22 -6.50
C ALA A 524 -14.87 -22.03 -7.41
N ARG A 525 -14.75 -22.28 -8.71
CA ARG A 525 -14.58 -21.22 -9.69
C ARG A 525 -15.35 -21.54 -10.95
N GLU A 526 -15.89 -20.51 -11.57
CA GLU A 526 -16.55 -20.56 -12.87
C GLU A 526 -15.85 -19.63 -13.84
N ARG A 527 -15.67 -20.09 -15.07
CA ARG A 527 -15.11 -19.27 -16.14
C ARG A 527 -16.21 -18.35 -16.63
N LEU A 528 -15.96 -17.05 -16.59
CA LEU A 528 -16.93 -16.07 -17.08
C LEU A 528 -16.68 -15.71 -18.54
N ASP A 529 -15.43 -15.31 -18.85
CA ASP A 529 -15.12 -14.82 -20.19
C ASP A 529 -13.64 -15.00 -20.54
N THR A 530 -13.34 -15.00 -21.82
CA THR A 530 -11.97 -14.82 -22.35
C THR A 530 -11.85 -13.37 -22.76
N LEU A 531 -10.97 -12.60 -22.11
CA LEU A 531 -10.87 -11.17 -22.41
C LEU A 531 -10.21 -10.94 -23.77
N TYR A 532 -9.07 -11.61 -24.00
CA TYR A 532 -8.36 -11.58 -25.28
C TYR A 532 -7.32 -12.70 -25.35
N VAL A 533 -6.85 -12.95 -26.57
CA VAL A 533 -5.71 -13.83 -26.86
C VAL A 533 -4.55 -12.97 -27.35
N ALA A 534 -3.37 -13.19 -26.79
CA ALA A 534 -2.16 -12.47 -27.10
C ALA A 534 -1.11 -13.40 -27.74
N SER A 535 -0.39 -12.86 -28.73
CA SER A 535 0.75 -13.51 -29.38
C SER A 535 1.82 -12.49 -29.74
N LEU A 536 3.02 -12.97 -30.08
CA LEU A 536 4.07 -12.11 -30.64
C LEU A 536 3.85 -11.96 -32.15
N GLY A 537 3.76 -10.71 -32.61
CA GLY A 537 3.66 -10.38 -34.03
C GLY A 537 5.00 -10.49 -34.76
N PRO A 538 5.04 -10.22 -36.08
CA PRO A 538 6.25 -10.34 -36.92
C PRO A 538 7.43 -9.47 -36.47
N ARG A 539 7.14 -8.34 -35.79
CA ARG A 539 8.15 -7.45 -35.19
C ARG A 539 8.38 -7.72 -33.71
N MET A 540 7.97 -8.88 -33.21
CA MET A 540 8.00 -9.28 -31.80
C MET A 540 7.22 -8.35 -30.87
N GLY A 541 6.32 -7.50 -31.38
CA GLY A 541 5.39 -6.73 -30.55
C GLY A 541 4.20 -7.57 -30.12
N LEU A 542 3.60 -7.25 -28.97
CA LEU A 542 2.38 -7.91 -28.52
C LEU A 542 1.21 -7.60 -29.45
N VAL A 543 0.51 -8.63 -29.92
CA VAL A 543 -0.73 -8.52 -30.69
C VAL A 543 -1.86 -9.13 -29.88
N CYS A 544 -2.85 -8.31 -29.49
CA CYS A 544 -4.03 -8.75 -28.77
C CYS A 544 -5.21 -8.87 -29.72
N ARG A 545 -5.85 -10.04 -29.76
CA ARG A 545 -7.01 -10.35 -30.59
C ARG A 545 -8.22 -10.67 -29.74
N SER A 546 -9.40 -10.30 -30.25
CA SER A 546 -10.67 -10.73 -29.68
C SER A 546 -10.77 -12.26 -29.73
N PRO A 547 -11.35 -12.93 -28.72
CA PRO A 547 -11.47 -14.39 -28.68
C PRO A 547 -12.14 -15.01 -29.91
N ASN A 548 -12.99 -14.23 -30.60
CA ASN A 548 -13.81 -14.68 -31.73
C ASN A 548 -13.24 -14.26 -33.10
N SER A 549 -12.05 -13.65 -33.17
CA SER A 549 -11.46 -13.29 -34.47
C SER A 549 -10.85 -14.53 -35.15
N PRO A 550 -11.14 -14.83 -36.43
CA PRO A 550 -10.51 -15.93 -37.13
C PRO A 550 -8.99 -15.74 -37.23
N ASP A 551 -8.23 -16.83 -37.10
CA ASP A 551 -6.78 -16.87 -37.27
C ASP A 551 -6.40 -16.58 -38.74
N GLN A 552 -6.43 -15.32 -39.15
CA GLN A 552 -5.79 -14.92 -40.40
C GLN A 552 -4.28 -14.71 -40.16
N PRO A 553 -3.40 -15.34 -40.97
CA PRO A 553 -1.98 -15.03 -40.95
C PRO A 553 -1.76 -13.58 -41.41
N PRO A 554 -0.73 -12.89 -40.89
CA PRO A 554 -0.45 -11.52 -41.29
C PRO A 554 -0.10 -11.48 -42.79
N THR A 555 -0.94 -10.82 -43.58
CA THR A 555 -0.62 -10.47 -44.97
C THR A 555 0.45 -9.37 -44.97
N PRO A 556 1.57 -9.55 -45.70
CA PRO A 556 2.59 -8.53 -45.83
C PRO A 556 2.18 -7.53 -46.92
N SER A 557 1.20 -6.67 -46.64
CA SER A 557 0.94 -5.47 -47.44
C SER A 557 -0.06 -4.60 -46.70
N ASP A 558 0.40 -3.46 -46.20
CA ASP A 558 -0.30 -2.18 -46.31
C ASP A 558 0.68 -1.07 -45.94
N SER A 559 1.48 -0.73 -46.95
CA SER A 559 2.06 0.59 -47.08
C SER A 559 0.93 1.61 -47.24
N MET A 560 0.91 2.60 -46.36
CA MET A 560 0.32 3.93 -46.57
C MET A 560 -1.09 3.97 -47.18
N SER A 561 -2.11 4.14 -46.34
CA SER A 561 -3.11 5.18 -46.61
C SER A 561 -3.65 5.76 -45.30
N SER A 562 -3.84 7.06 -45.37
CA SER A 562 -4.29 8.00 -44.35
C SER A 562 -5.80 7.87 -44.04
N SER A 563 -6.19 8.57 -42.98
CA SER A 563 -7.55 8.95 -42.54
C SER A 563 -8.44 7.86 -41.97
N GLU A 564 -8.54 7.82 -40.64
CA GLU A 564 -9.82 7.77 -39.93
C GLU A 564 -9.64 8.38 -38.52
N GLU A 565 -10.48 9.37 -38.21
CA GLU A 565 -10.48 10.17 -36.98
C GLU A 565 -10.84 9.34 -35.73
N PRO A 566 -10.31 9.68 -34.54
CA PRO A 566 -10.75 9.04 -33.30
C PRO A 566 -12.13 9.57 -32.88
N LEU A 567 -13.12 8.67 -32.85
CA LEU A 567 -14.42 8.87 -32.23
C LEU A 567 -14.26 9.23 -30.74
N ILE A 568 -14.49 10.51 -30.44
CA ILE A 568 -14.63 11.06 -29.09
C ILE A 568 -15.98 10.59 -28.54
N VAL A 569 -15.97 9.77 -27.48
CA VAL A 569 -17.16 9.48 -26.66
C VAL A 569 -17.01 10.22 -25.34
N PRO A 570 -17.98 11.06 -24.93
CA PRO A 570 -17.85 11.95 -23.77
C PRO A 570 -17.93 11.17 -22.45
N LEU A 571 -16.97 11.44 -21.57
CA LEU A 571 -16.96 11.02 -20.17
C LEU A 571 -18.05 11.77 -19.40
N HIS A 572 -19.09 11.06 -18.98
CA HIS A 572 -20.00 11.54 -17.93
C HIS A 572 -19.37 11.31 -16.55
N GLU A 573 -19.32 12.39 -15.78
CA GLU A 573 -18.89 12.45 -14.39
C GLU A 573 -19.83 11.65 -13.47
N SER A 574 -19.25 10.78 -12.61
CA SER A 574 -19.82 10.40 -11.30
C SER A 574 -18.77 9.77 -10.40
#